data_AF-K1T3U9-F1
#
_entry.id   AF-K1T3U9-F1
#
_cell.length_a   1.000
_cell.length_b   1.000
_cell.length_c   1.000
_cell.angle_alpha   90.00
_cell.angle_beta   90.00
_cell.angle_gamma   90.00
#
_symmetry.space_group_name_H-M   'P 1'
#
loop_
_entity.id
_entity.type
_entity.pdbx_description
1 polymer ?
#
loop_
_entity_poly.entity_id
_entity_poly.type
_entity_poly.pdbx_seq_one_letter_code
_entity_poly.pdbx_strand_id
1 'polypeptide(L)' 'VIIATNSSVEGEATAMYITKVIKPLGIKVTRIASGVPVGGDLEYVDNVTLLRALQGRVTV' A
#
# COMPACT_ATOMS: atom_id res chain seq x y z
N VAL A 1 -1.21 -4.08 -14.13
CA VAL A 1 -1.15 -2.64 -13.81
C VAL A 1 -0.62 -2.47 -12.40
N ILE A 2 0.43 -1.69 -12.22
CA ILE A 2 0.99 -1.37 -10.91
C ILE A 2 0.49 0.03 -10.52
N ILE A 3 -0.19 0.13 -9.38
CA ILE A 3 -0.64 1.40 -8.82
C ILE A 3 0.43 1.91 -7.85
N ALA A 4 0.97 3.08 -8.17
CA ALA A 4 2.00 3.76 -7.39
C ALA A 4 1.53 5.18 -6.96
N THR A 5 0.24 5.33 -6.66
CA THR A 5 -0.27 6.55 -6.04
C THR A 5 0.25 6.68 -4.60
N ASN A 6 0.35 7.91 -4.11
CA ASN A 6 0.77 8.21 -2.74
C ASN A 6 -0.04 7.39 -1.71
N SER A 7 0.57 7.10 -0.56
CA SER A 7 -0.07 6.38 0.56
C SER A 7 -0.96 7.29 1.44
N SER A 8 -1.41 8.42 0.89
CA SER A 8 -2.40 9.31 1.51
C SER A 8 -3.82 8.75 1.34
N VAL A 9 -4.79 9.34 2.05
CA VAL A 9 -6.21 8.96 1.97
C VAL A 9 -6.75 9.09 0.54
N GLU A 10 -6.41 10.19 -0.14
CA GLU A 10 -6.81 10.45 -1.52
C GLU A 10 -6.16 9.43 -2.47
N GLY A 11 -4.86 9.18 -2.29
CA GLY A 11 -4.14 8.21 -3.10
C GLY A 11 -4.67 6.78 -2.91
N GLU A 12 -5.13 6.42 -1.71
CA GLU A 12 -5.86 5.17 -1.46
C GLU A 12 -7.21 5.12 -2.14
N ALA A 13 -8.02 6.18 -2.05
CA ALA A 13 -9.30 6.26 -2.72
C ALA A 13 -9.15 6.12 -4.24
N THR A 14 -8.17 6.82 -4.83
CA THR A 14 -7.85 6.72 -6.26
C THR A 14 -7.40 5.31 -6.64
N ALA A 15 -6.52 4.69 -5.85
CA ALA A 15 -6.07 3.31 -6.11
C ALA A 15 -7.24 2.32 -6.08
N MET A 16 -8.13 2.44 -5.10
CA MET A 16 -9.33 1.60 -5.00
C MET A 16 -10.27 1.81 -6.19
N TYR A 17 -10.46 3.06 -6.61
CA TYR A 17 -11.27 3.40 -7.78
C TYR A 17 -10.71 2.76 -9.06
N ILE A 18 -9.42 2.97 -9.35
CA ILE A 18 -8.74 2.39 -10.52
C ILE A 18 -8.84 0.85 -10.49
N THR A 19 -8.64 0.23 -9.33
CA THR A 19 -8.75 -1.22 -9.16
C THR A 19 -10.16 -1.70 -9.54
N LYS A 20 -11.22 -1.03 -9.08
CA LYS A 20 -12.61 -1.38 -9.41
C LYS A 20 -12.90 -1.26 -10.91
N VAL A 21 -12.36 -0.24 -11.59
CA VAL A 21 -12.56 -0.02 -13.02
C VAL A 21 -11.82 -1.06 -13.87
N ILE A 22 -10.62 -1.47 -13.45
CA ILE A 22 -9.78 -2.39 -14.23
C ILE A 22 -10.12 -3.87 -13.98
N LYS A 23 -10.64 -4.22 -12.79
CA LYS A 23 -10.96 -5.61 -12.40
C LYS A 23 -11.81 -6.38 -13.44
N PRO A 24 -12.83 -5.80 -14.10
CA PRO A 24 -13.61 -6.47 -15.13
C PRO A 24 -12.82 -6.85 -16.39
N LEU A 25 -11.69 -6.20 -16.65
CA LEU A 25 -10.85 -6.46 -17.83
C LEU A 25 -9.98 -7.72 -17.67
N GLY A 26 -10.02 -8.39 -16.51
CA GLY A 26 -9.20 -9.58 -16.24
C GLY A 26 -7.70 -9.29 -16.06
N ILE A 27 -7.32 -8.02 -15.96
CA ILE A 27 -5.92 -7.61 -15.82
C ILE A 27 -5.52 -7.66 -14.35
N LYS A 28 -4.36 -8.27 -14.05
CA LYS A 28 -3.78 -8.25 -12.71
C LYS A 28 -3.43 -6.81 -12.29
N VAL A 29 -4.04 -6.35 -11.20
CA VAL A 29 -3.74 -5.07 -10.56
C VAL A 29 -2.99 -5.31 -9.27
N THR A 30 -1.88 -4.61 -9.07
CA THR A 30 -1.09 -4.65 -7.82
C THR A 30 -0.78 -3.24 -7.36
N ARG A 31 -0.45 -3.08 -6.08
CA ARG A 31 -0.04 -1.81 -5.49
C ARG A 31 1.32 -1.95 -4.83
N ILE A 32 2.12 -0.88 -4.84
CA ILE A 32 3.36 -0.82 -4.07
C ILE A 32 3.07 -1.04 -2.57
N ALA A 33 4.01 -1.71 -1.88
CA ALA A 33 3.89 -1.92 -0.44
C ALA A 33 3.91 -0.59 0.32
N SER A 34 3.29 -0.56 1.50
CA SER A 34 3.35 0.56 2.44
C SER A 34 3.68 0.00 3.81
N GLY A 35 4.67 0.59 4.47
CA GLY A 35 5.18 0.10 5.74
C GLY A 35 6.48 0.81 6.15
N VAL A 36 7.25 0.17 7.02
CA VAL A 36 8.48 0.74 7.58
C VAL A 36 9.57 0.87 6.49
N PRO A 37 10.21 2.04 6.35
CA PRO A 37 11.32 2.20 5.41
C PRO A 37 12.58 1.48 5.88
N VAL A 38 13.44 1.10 4.93
CA VAL A 38 14.75 0.53 5.26
C VAL A 38 15.60 1.56 6.00
N GLY A 39 16.24 1.14 7.09
CA GLY A 39 17.09 2.00 7.92
C GLY A 39 16.31 2.94 8.86
N GLY A 40 14.98 2.84 8.92
CA GLY A 40 14.16 3.52 9.92
C GLY A 40 14.14 2.74 11.24
N ASP A 41 14.38 3.43 12.34
CA ASP A 41 14.23 2.88 13.69
C ASP A 41 12.76 2.87 14.11
N LEU A 42 12.27 1.74 14.59
CA LEU A 42 10.84 1.54 14.94
C LEU A 42 10.33 2.54 15.98
N GLU A 43 11.20 3.02 16.87
CA GLU A 43 10.86 4.01 17.91
C GLU A 43 10.40 5.36 17.33
N TYR A 44 10.85 5.70 16.12
CA TYR A 44 10.49 6.95 15.45
C TYR A 44 9.45 6.77 14.34
N VAL A 45 8.93 5.56 14.14
CA VAL A 45 7.88 5.29 13.16
C VAL A 45 6.52 5.58 13.78
N ASP A 46 5.65 6.25 13.04
CA ASP A 46 4.29 6.51 13.47
C ASP A 46 3.44 5.23 13.54
N ASN A 47 2.42 5.25 14.40
CA ASN A 47 1.55 4.09 14.64
C ASN A 47 0.83 3.60 13.37
N VAL A 48 0.49 4.49 12.43
CA VAL A 48 -0.23 4.12 11.20
C VAL A 48 0.68 3.36 10.26
N THR A 49 1.93 3.80 10.11
CA THR A 49 2.95 3.11 9.33
C THR A 49 3.29 1.75 9.93
N LEU A 50 3.41 1.65 11.27
CA LEU A 50 3.61 0.37 11.96
C LEU A 50 2.44 -0.59 11.73
N LEU A 51 1.20 -0.10 11.87
CA LEU A 51 0.00 -0.90 11.63
C LEU A 51 -0.02 -1.45 10.20
N ARG A 52 0.28 -0.62 9.20
CA ARG A 52 0.36 -1.02 7.79
C ARG A 52 1.43 -2.07 7.55
N ALA A 53 2.61 -1.91 8.15
CA ALA A 53 3.70 -2.88 8.04
C ALA A 53 3.32 -4.24 8.66
N LEU A 54 2.63 -4.24 9.80
CA LEU A 54 2.16 -5.46 10.45
C LEU A 54 1.04 -6.15 9.66
N GLN A 55 0.10 -5.39 9.11
CA GLN A 55 -0.98 -5.92 8.27
C GLN A 55 -0.44 -6.52 6.96
N GLY A 56 0.56 -5.86 6.36
CA GLY A 56 1.20 -6.27 5.12
C GLY A 56 2.39 -7.23 5.29
N ARG A 57 2.62 -7.76 6.50
CA ARG A 57 3.78 -8.63 6.78
C ARG A 57 3.69 -9.91 5.95
N VAL A 58 4.84 -10.36 5.47
CA VAL A 58 4.97 -11.64 4.75
C VAL A 58 5.65 -12.67 5.66
N THR A 59 5.34 -13.94 5.44
CA THR A 59 6.13 -15.03 6.03
C THR A 59 7.48 -15.09 5.33
N VAL A 60 8.53 -15.35 6.10
CA VAL A 60 9.87 -15.58 5.59
C VAL A 60 10.07 -17.06 5.31
#